data_AF-A0A5M4D2T3-F1
#
_entry.id   AF-A0A5M4D2T3-F1
#
_cell.length_a   1.000
_cell.length_b   1.000
_cell.length_c   1.000
_cell.angle_alpha   90.00
_cell.angle_beta   90.00
_cell.angle_gamma   90.00
#
_symmetry.space_group_name_H-M   'P 1'
#
loop_
_entity.id
_entity.type
_entity.pdbx_description
1 polymer ?
#
loop_
_entity_poly.entity_id
_entity_poly.type
_entity_poly.pdbx_seq_one_letter_code
_entity_poly.pdbx_strand_id
1 'polypeptide(L)'
;MKHNIVGAVFVSVPFIVGSAMAQVATPPPGPKPEPPAYVPPPPTPKPTVQPQTQPNQPRMGGNDPLDPNSLRGKLPPLKWRSLAQIDPKTGRIQQYSDPLDLAALKPNPSVAQSRVPEIMPVLAGRRYRMEQIVIDNLDFALQVDDGLLNTIDLVDPNAMKLLTDKITPLVPPKSITMELFDRGVLSRIQKDFNLEIMKDYQNLMMQELSKVYGDAGLTEFMKFIMDESVKEARIALDGMLMESTWRMDEVLAKAALSDVPGLDEIRAIRGSAADTTEDRAANIAKIKQIWKPWSFEQKQAFLRAVEETRQDPHVPPIPMLEATPEGSEDRTGSMQIEMNRVPTRKPPGGAGGNGG
;
A
#
# COMPACT_ATOMS: atom_id res chain seq x y z
N MET A 1 21.19 -6.37 38.09
CA MET A 1 20.19 -6.03 37.05
C MET A 1 20.92 -6.02 35.72
N LYS A 2 20.64 -6.98 34.83
CA LYS A 2 21.25 -7.05 33.50
C LYS A 2 20.32 -6.36 32.52
N HIS A 3 20.76 -5.28 31.87
CA HIS A 3 20.02 -4.63 30.80
C HIS A 3 20.19 -5.45 29.52
N ASN A 4 19.13 -6.12 29.10
CA ASN A 4 19.06 -6.70 27.77
C ASN A 4 18.77 -5.57 26.78
N ILE A 5 19.79 -5.21 25.99
CA ILE A 5 19.65 -4.31 24.85
C ILE A 5 18.96 -5.13 23.74
N VAL A 6 17.65 -4.88 23.54
CA VAL A 6 16.92 -5.41 22.39
C VAL A 6 17.28 -4.53 21.19
N GLY A 7 18.19 -5.01 20.35
CA GLY A 7 18.48 -4.39 19.07
C GLY A 7 17.30 -4.56 18.13
N ALA A 8 16.71 -3.45 17.68
CA ALA A 8 15.67 -3.45 16.67
C ALA A 8 16.27 -3.90 15.32
N VAL A 9 15.98 -5.13 14.91
CA VAL A 9 16.34 -5.65 13.59
C VAL A 9 15.33 -5.11 12.58
N PHE A 10 15.79 -4.20 11.73
CA PHE A 10 15.07 -3.75 10.55
C PHE A 10 15.06 -4.87 9.51
N VAL A 11 13.92 -5.55 9.32
CA VAL A 11 13.71 -6.40 8.16
C VAL A 11 13.17 -5.53 7.03
N SER A 12 14.06 -4.79 6.37
CA SER A 12 13.79 -4.40 4.98
C SER A 12 13.94 -5.67 4.16
N VAL A 13 12.85 -6.25 3.64
CA VAL A 13 12.95 -7.32 2.64
C VAL A 13 13.18 -6.63 1.29
N PRO A 14 14.42 -6.57 0.75
CA PRO A 14 14.60 -6.18 -0.63
C PRO A 14 13.97 -7.26 -1.50
N PHE A 15 12.94 -6.91 -2.27
CA PHE A 15 12.37 -7.78 -3.29
C PHE A 15 13.40 -8.01 -4.40
N ILE A 16 14.11 -9.13 -4.34
CA ILE A 16 14.92 -9.64 -5.45
C ILE A 16 14.06 -10.64 -6.20
N VAL A 17 13.46 -10.21 -7.31
CA VAL A 17 12.76 -11.08 -8.26
C VAL A 17 13.80 -11.91 -9.01
N GLY A 18 14.02 -13.15 -8.57
CA GLY A 18 14.88 -14.13 -9.23
C GLY A 18 14.05 -15.25 -9.83
N SER A 19 13.79 -15.22 -11.13
CA SER A 19 13.13 -16.32 -11.86
C SER A 19 14.06 -17.53 -11.95
N ALA A 20 13.82 -18.57 -11.15
CA ALA A 20 14.52 -19.85 -11.25
C ALA A 20 13.75 -20.81 -12.17
N MET A 21 14.16 -20.91 -13.43
CA MET A 21 13.75 -21.98 -14.34
C MET A 21 14.53 -23.25 -13.96
N ALA A 22 13.84 -24.27 -13.46
CA ALA A 22 14.43 -25.59 -13.21
C ALA A 22 14.75 -26.28 -14.55
N GLN A 23 16.04 -26.45 -14.85
CA GLN A 23 16.50 -27.22 -16.00
C GLN A 23 16.50 -28.71 -15.68
N VAL A 24 15.81 -29.48 -16.53
CA VAL A 24 15.89 -30.95 -16.58
C VAL A 24 17.32 -31.33 -16.98
N ALA A 25 18.00 -32.11 -16.14
CA ALA A 25 19.36 -32.55 -16.40
C ALA A 25 19.40 -33.50 -17.60
N THR A 26 20.05 -33.07 -18.69
CA THR A 26 20.40 -33.92 -19.82
C THR A 26 21.63 -34.76 -19.49
N PRO A 27 21.74 -36.00 -20.02
CA PRO A 27 22.87 -36.89 -19.76
C PRO A 27 24.21 -36.25 -20.22
N PRO A 28 25.33 -36.64 -19.61
CA PRO A 28 26.62 -35.98 -19.81
C PRO A 28 27.06 -36.04 -21.28
N PRO A 29 27.42 -34.90 -21.90
CA PRO A 29 27.97 -34.88 -23.25
C PRO A 29 29.30 -35.64 -23.29
N GLY A 30 29.54 -36.39 -24.36
CA GLY A 30 30.83 -37.01 -24.64
C GLY A 30 31.98 -35.99 -24.70
N PRO A 31 33.24 -36.46 -24.66
CA PRO A 31 34.42 -35.59 -24.59
C PRO A 31 34.43 -34.55 -25.71
N LYS A 32 34.47 -33.28 -25.29
CA LYS A 32 34.38 -32.11 -26.16
C LYS A 32 35.69 -31.99 -26.97
N PRO A 33 35.63 -31.78 -28.31
CA PRO A 33 36.81 -31.46 -29.09
C PRO A 33 37.54 -30.24 -28.53
N GLU A 34 38.87 -30.25 -28.56
CA GLU A 34 39.67 -29.10 -28.12
C GLU A 34 39.29 -27.86 -28.94
N PRO A 35 38.98 -26.72 -28.27
CA PRO A 35 38.61 -25.52 -28.97
C PRO A 35 39.81 -24.97 -29.76
N PRO A 36 39.59 -24.46 -30.98
CA PRO A 36 40.65 -23.81 -31.75
C PRO A 36 41.21 -22.61 -30.98
N ALA A 37 42.52 -22.40 -31.11
CA ALA A 37 43.23 -21.29 -30.46
C ALA A 37 42.57 -19.95 -30.80
N TYR A 38 42.19 -19.20 -29.76
CA TYR A 38 41.52 -17.92 -29.89
C TYR A 38 42.47 -16.87 -30.47
N VAL A 39 42.10 -16.31 -31.63
CA VAL A 39 42.72 -15.11 -32.19
C VAL A 39 41.76 -13.95 -31.96
N PRO A 40 42.09 -12.95 -31.12
CA PRO A 40 41.20 -11.83 -30.87
C PRO A 40 40.98 -11.03 -32.16
N PRO A 41 39.72 -10.65 -32.47
CA PRO A 41 39.44 -9.78 -33.59
C PRO A 41 40.04 -8.38 -33.36
N PRO A 42 40.46 -7.67 -34.42
CA PRO A 42 40.97 -6.32 -34.30
C PRO A 42 39.91 -5.39 -33.68
N PRO A 43 40.32 -4.45 -32.81
CA PRO A 43 39.39 -3.58 -32.09
C PRO A 43 38.58 -2.74 -33.07
N THR A 44 37.25 -2.78 -32.91
CA THR A 44 36.32 -1.95 -33.68
C THR A 44 36.56 -0.46 -33.38
N PRO A 45 36.59 0.42 -34.41
CA PRO A 45 36.74 1.85 -34.20
C PRO A 45 35.56 2.39 -33.38
N LYS A 46 35.89 3.12 -32.31
CA LYS A 46 34.91 3.72 -31.40
C LYS A 46 34.07 4.75 -32.17
N PRO A 47 32.72 4.70 -32.09
CA PRO A 47 31.86 5.73 -32.65
C PRO A 47 32.14 7.07 -31.98
N THR A 48 32.46 8.08 -32.79
CA THR A 48 32.56 9.47 -32.34
C THR A 48 31.15 9.98 -32.03
N VAL A 49 30.79 10.05 -30.76
CA VAL A 49 29.52 10.61 -30.29
C VAL A 49 29.55 12.12 -30.51
N GLN A 50 28.76 12.63 -31.48
CA GLN A 50 28.50 14.06 -31.60
C GLN A 50 27.55 14.50 -30.46
N PRO A 51 27.87 15.57 -29.71
CA PRO A 51 26.99 16.10 -28.69
C PRO A 51 25.72 16.67 -29.33
N GLN A 52 24.58 16.01 -29.12
CA GLN A 52 23.28 16.65 -29.36
C GLN A 52 22.99 17.61 -28.20
N THR A 53 23.08 18.91 -28.49
CA THR A 53 22.57 19.98 -27.64
C THR A 53 21.03 19.90 -27.60
N GLN A 54 20.49 19.20 -26.61
CA GLN A 54 19.07 19.34 -26.26
C GLN A 54 18.83 20.68 -25.56
N PRO A 55 17.72 21.38 -25.83
CA PRO A 55 17.35 22.59 -25.10
C PRO A 55 17.18 22.29 -23.61
N ASN A 56 17.77 23.13 -22.76
CA ASN A 56 17.65 23.09 -21.31
C ASN A 56 16.18 23.05 -20.85
N GLN A 57 15.63 21.86 -20.66
CA GLN A 57 14.62 21.68 -19.63
C GLN A 57 15.36 21.60 -18.29
N PRO A 58 14.96 22.36 -17.25
CA PRO A 58 15.53 22.24 -15.92
C PRO A 58 15.20 20.84 -15.37
N ARG A 59 16.05 19.87 -15.69
CA ARG A 59 16.10 18.61 -14.97
C ARG A 59 16.44 18.97 -13.53
N MET A 60 15.54 18.68 -12.60
CA MET A 60 15.85 18.59 -11.18
C MET A 60 16.85 17.43 -10.97
N GLY A 61 18.10 17.66 -11.39
CA GLY A 61 19.23 16.75 -11.22
C GLY A 61 19.73 16.87 -9.79
N GLY A 62 19.14 16.10 -8.89
CA GLY A 62 19.54 16.02 -7.49
C GLY A 62 20.33 14.76 -7.17
N ASN A 63 21.47 14.55 -7.82
CA ASN A 63 22.45 13.51 -7.46
C ASN A 63 23.80 14.10 -7.02
N ASP A 64 23.80 15.30 -6.43
CA ASP A 64 24.97 15.80 -5.71
C ASP A 64 25.22 14.94 -4.45
N PRO A 65 26.48 14.60 -4.14
CA PRO A 65 26.83 13.92 -2.89
C PRO A 65 26.35 14.73 -1.70
N LEU A 66 25.51 14.10 -0.87
CA LEU A 66 24.80 14.72 0.23
C LEU A 66 25.78 15.20 1.31
N ASP A 67 25.87 16.51 1.51
CA ASP A 67 26.49 17.11 2.69
C ASP A 67 25.76 16.60 3.95
N PRO A 68 26.45 15.93 4.89
CA PRO A 68 25.86 15.40 6.13
C PRO A 68 25.32 16.47 7.07
N ASN A 69 25.72 17.74 6.88
CA ASN A 69 25.18 18.89 7.61
C ASN A 69 24.05 19.59 6.85
N SER A 70 23.76 19.20 5.61
CA SER A 70 22.60 19.75 4.93
C SER A 70 21.34 19.28 5.64
N LEU A 71 20.41 20.20 5.89
CA LEU A 71 19.04 19.89 6.34
C LEU A 71 18.29 19.00 5.32
N ARG A 72 18.93 18.57 4.21
CA ARG A 72 18.40 17.58 3.28
C ARG A 72 18.28 16.24 3.99
N GLY A 73 17.08 15.94 4.46
CA GLY A 73 16.72 14.64 5.03
C GLY A 73 16.23 14.69 6.47
N LYS A 74 16.28 15.86 7.14
CA LYS A 74 15.56 16.02 8.41
C LYS A 74 14.15 16.53 8.09
N LEU A 75 13.15 15.73 8.47
CA LEU A 75 11.75 16.17 8.42
C LEU A 75 11.61 17.45 9.26
N PRO A 76 10.85 18.44 8.78
CA PRO A 76 10.42 19.55 9.63
C PRO A 76 9.81 19.01 10.94
N PRO A 77 9.97 19.69 12.09
CA PRO A 77 9.44 19.22 13.37
C PRO A 77 7.92 19.45 13.49
N LEU A 78 7.14 18.98 12.51
CA LEU A 78 5.69 19.04 12.54
C LEU A 78 5.15 17.84 13.32
N LYS A 79 4.18 18.10 14.20
CA LYS A 79 3.48 17.04 14.93
C LYS A 79 2.34 16.49 14.06
N TRP A 80 2.11 15.18 14.12
CA TRP A 80 0.96 14.52 13.52
C TRP A 80 0.09 13.88 14.60
N ARG A 81 -1.17 13.61 14.26
CA ARG A 81 -2.05 12.78 15.10
C ARG A 81 -1.60 11.32 14.95
N SER A 82 -1.29 10.65 16.05
CA SER A 82 -0.93 9.22 16.01
C SER A 82 -2.10 8.40 15.49
N LEU A 83 -1.78 7.40 14.67
CA LEU A 83 -2.72 6.41 14.17
C LEU A 83 -3.05 5.34 15.24
N ALA A 84 -2.23 5.19 16.28
CA ALA A 84 -2.40 4.16 17.29
C ALA A 84 -3.46 4.56 18.34
N GLN A 85 -4.71 4.69 17.90
CA GLN A 85 -5.84 4.97 18.78
C GLN A 85 -6.26 3.69 19.49
N ILE A 86 -6.42 3.77 20.82
CA ILE A 86 -6.89 2.63 21.61
C ILE A 86 -8.41 2.53 21.46
N ASP A 87 -8.89 1.37 21.02
CA ASP A 87 -10.31 1.06 20.97
C ASP A 87 -10.85 0.92 22.41
N PRO A 88 -11.85 1.72 22.81
CA PRO A 88 -12.40 1.69 24.16
C PRO A 88 -13.07 0.36 24.53
N LYS A 89 -13.51 -0.43 23.54
CA LYS A 89 -14.17 -1.71 23.80
C LYS A 89 -13.17 -2.83 24.09
N THR A 90 -12.08 -2.87 23.32
CA THR A 90 -11.09 -3.95 23.39
C THR A 90 -9.85 -3.60 24.21
N GLY A 91 -9.59 -2.30 24.42
CA GLY A 91 -8.37 -1.81 25.06
C GLY A 91 -7.10 -2.01 24.21
N ARG A 92 -7.26 -2.33 22.92
CA ARG A 92 -6.20 -2.62 21.95
C ARG A 92 -6.02 -1.48 20.95
N ILE A 93 -4.91 -1.41 20.23
CA ILE A 93 -4.77 -0.45 19.13
C ILE A 93 -5.77 -0.83 18.03
N GLN A 94 -6.57 0.14 17.62
CA GLN A 94 -7.52 -0.02 16.53
C GLN A 94 -6.76 -0.31 15.23
N GLN A 95 -7.13 -1.41 14.58
CA GLN A 95 -6.69 -1.72 13.23
C GLN A 95 -7.56 -0.97 12.22
N TYR A 96 -6.92 -0.44 11.19
CA TYR A 96 -7.61 0.28 10.12
C TYR A 96 -8.30 -0.71 9.19
N SER A 97 -9.42 -0.34 8.58
CA SER A 97 -10.00 -1.10 7.46
C SER A 97 -9.29 -0.79 6.14
N ASP A 98 -8.77 0.43 6.00
CA ASP A 98 -8.01 0.87 4.83
C ASP A 98 -6.55 0.40 4.88
N PRO A 99 -5.83 0.38 3.72
CA PRO A 99 -4.38 0.20 3.70
C PRO A 99 -3.68 1.25 4.55
N LEU A 100 -2.68 0.82 5.34
CA LEU A 100 -1.97 1.73 6.26
C LEU A 100 -1.37 2.97 5.58
N ASP A 101 -0.83 2.84 4.36
CA ASP A 101 -0.35 3.99 3.57
C ASP A 101 -1.44 5.06 3.36
N LEU A 102 -2.66 4.63 3.05
CA LEU A 102 -3.80 5.53 2.82
C LEU A 102 -4.29 6.14 4.13
N ALA A 103 -4.34 5.35 5.21
CA ALA A 103 -4.67 5.84 6.54
C ALA A 103 -3.67 6.91 7.03
N ALA A 104 -2.38 6.76 6.70
CA ALA A 104 -1.33 7.71 7.07
C ALA A 104 -1.39 9.05 6.33
N LEU A 105 -2.01 9.12 5.15
CA LEU A 105 -2.17 10.37 4.42
C LEU A 105 -3.07 11.37 5.17
N LYS A 106 -4.07 10.86 5.90
CA LYS A 106 -5.07 11.66 6.63
C LYS A 106 -4.44 12.56 7.72
N PRO A 107 -3.63 12.05 8.67
CA PRO A 107 -3.00 12.88 9.69
C PRO A 107 -1.71 13.58 9.23
N ASN A 108 -1.29 13.44 7.96
CA ASN A 108 -0.03 13.97 7.48
C ASN A 108 -0.08 15.51 7.38
N PRO A 109 0.63 16.25 8.27
CA PRO A 109 0.50 17.71 8.36
C PRO A 109 1.08 18.44 7.15
N SER A 110 1.83 17.75 6.30
CA SER A 110 2.41 18.32 5.09
C SER A 110 1.54 18.10 3.85
N VAL A 111 0.51 17.25 3.92
CA VAL A 111 -0.45 17.00 2.84
C VAL A 111 -1.69 17.86 3.09
N ALA A 112 -1.88 18.89 2.28
CA ALA A 112 -3.08 19.73 2.37
C ALA A 112 -4.31 19.00 1.81
N GLN A 113 -5.48 19.23 2.40
CA GLN A 113 -6.75 18.67 1.92
C GLN A 113 -7.07 19.06 0.46
N SER A 114 -6.58 20.23 0.02
CA SER A 114 -6.69 20.68 -1.37
C SER A 114 -5.99 19.78 -2.39
N ARG A 115 -5.12 18.85 -1.96
CA ARG A 115 -4.46 17.86 -2.83
C ARG A 115 -5.31 16.61 -3.07
N VAL A 116 -6.40 16.41 -2.33
CA VAL A 116 -7.27 15.22 -2.48
C VAL A 116 -7.74 15.02 -3.93
N PRO A 117 -8.18 16.06 -4.69
CA PRO A 117 -8.54 15.90 -6.09
C PRO A 117 -7.40 15.40 -7.00
N GLU A 118 -6.13 15.63 -6.65
CA GLU A 118 -4.96 15.11 -7.37
C GLU A 118 -4.64 13.65 -6.98
N ILE A 119 -4.92 13.29 -5.73
CA ILE A 119 -4.67 11.94 -5.18
C ILE A 119 -5.71 10.94 -5.71
N MET A 120 -6.99 11.32 -5.73
CA MET A 120 -8.10 10.40 -6.01
C MET A 120 -7.98 9.68 -7.37
N PRO A 121 -7.64 10.35 -8.49
CA PRO A 121 -7.46 9.66 -9.77
C PRO A 121 -6.33 8.62 -9.76
N VAL A 122 -5.24 8.85 -9.01
CA VAL A 122 -4.16 7.88 -8.88
C VAL A 122 -4.64 6.64 -8.14
N LEU A 123 -5.36 6.83 -7.03
CA LEU A 123 -5.89 5.72 -6.25
C LEU A 123 -6.95 4.93 -7.01
N ALA A 124 -7.80 5.61 -7.78
CA ALA A 124 -8.81 4.97 -8.62
C ALA A 124 -8.16 4.08 -9.70
N GLY A 125 -7.17 4.61 -10.42
CA GLY A 125 -6.40 3.82 -11.39
C GLY A 125 -5.59 2.69 -10.75
N ARG A 126 -5.14 2.85 -9.49
CA ARG A 126 -4.47 1.80 -8.72
C ARG A 126 -5.43 0.67 -8.33
N ARG A 127 -6.62 1.01 -7.83
CA ARG A 127 -7.65 0.03 -7.50
C ARG A 127 -8.01 -0.82 -8.70
N TYR A 128 -8.22 -0.21 -9.87
CA TYR A 128 -8.45 -0.95 -11.12
C TYR A 128 -7.36 -1.99 -11.41
N ARG A 129 -6.07 -1.63 -11.25
CA ARG A 129 -4.97 -2.59 -11.42
C ARG A 129 -4.97 -3.69 -10.36
N MET A 130 -5.36 -3.38 -9.12
CA MET A 130 -5.49 -4.40 -8.07
C MET A 130 -6.64 -5.37 -8.35
N GLU A 131 -7.74 -4.90 -8.93
CA GLU A 131 -8.83 -5.77 -9.37
C GLU A 131 -8.38 -6.75 -10.47
N GLN A 132 -7.57 -6.27 -11.44
CA GLN A 132 -6.93 -7.16 -12.43
C GLN A 132 -6.03 -8.21 -11.79
N ILE A 133 -5.16 -7.77 -10.86
CA ILE A 133 -4.27 -8.67 -10.12
C ILE A 133 -5.08 -9.74 -9.37
N VAL A 134 -6.18 -9.37 -8.73
CA VAL A 134 -7.07 -10.29 -8.03
C VAL A 134 -7.73 -11.26 -8.99
N ILE A 135 -8.22 -10.81 -10.15
CA ILE A 135 -8.82 -11.68 -11.17
C ILE A 135 -7.80 -12.71 -11.68
N ASP A 136 -6.56 -12.28 -11.93
CA ASP A 136 -5.50 -13.14 -12.46
C ASP A 136 -4.95 -14.12 -11.42
N ASN A 137 -5.08 -13.79 -10.13
CA ASN A 137 -4.53 -14.56 -8.99
C ASN A 137 -5.63 -14.92 -7.97
N LEU A 138 -6.83 -15.21 -8.46
CA LEU A 138 -8.03 -15.36 -7.63
C LEU A 138 -7.91 -16.52 -6.64
N ASP A 139 -7.19 -17.58 -6.98
CA ASP A 139 -7.01 -18.75 -6.13
C ASP A 139 -6.21 -18.40 -4.88
N PHE A 140 -5.19 -17.54 -5.02
CA PHE A 140 -4.43 -17.01 -3.89
C PHE A 140 -5.26 -16.02 -3.07
N ALA A 141 -6.02 -15.15 -3.73
CA ALA A 141 -6.88 -14.19 -3.03
C ALA A 141 -7.92 -14.90 -2.14
N LEU A 142 -8.54 -15.96 -2.66
CA LEU A 142 -9.49 -16.78 -1.89
C LEU A 142 -8.83 -17.53 -0.75
N GLN A 143 -7.63 -18.10 -0.95
CA GLN A 143 -6.88 -18.75 0.15
C GLN A 143 -6.56 -17.79 1.29
N VAL A 144 -6.12 -16.57 0.97
CA VAL A 144 -5.86 -15.52 1.96
C VAL A 144 -7.13 -15.20 2.75
N ASP A 145 -8.26 -15.02 2.07
CA ASP A 145 -9.55 -14.72 2.69
C ASP A 145 -10.08 -15.88 3.56
N ASP A 146 -9.83 -17.12 3.15
CA ASP A 146 -10.12 -18.34 3.92
C ASP A 146 -9.18 -18.53 5.14
N GLY A 147 -8.30 -17.58 5.42
CA GLY A 147 -7.47 -17.56 6.63
C GLY A 147 -6.12 -18.25 6.48
N LEU A 148 -5.53 -18.30 5.28
CA LEU A 148 -4.17 -18.82 5.06
C LEU A 148 -3.14 -18.26 6.07
N LEU A 149 -3.20 -16.95 6.34
CA LEU A 149 -2.30 -16.27 7.29
C LEU A 149 -2.44 -16.75 8.74
N ASN A 150 -3.60 -17.29 9.10
CA ASN A 150 -3.88 -17.77 10.46
C ASN A 150 -3.48 -19.23 10.67
N THR A 151 -3.32 -19.99 9.60
CA THR A 151 -3.06 -21.44 9.64
C THR A 151 -1.59 -21.81 9.46
N ILE A 152 -0.80 -20.91 8.87
CA ILE A 152 0.62 -21.14 8.62
C ILE A 152 1.46 -20.86 9.87
N ASP A 153 2.40 -21.77 10.15
CA ASP A 153 3.44 -21.55 11.16
C ASP A 153 4.53 -20.64 10.59
N LEU A 154 4.53 -19.38 11.01
CA LEU A 154 5.53 -18.39 10.58
C LEU A 154 6.92 -18.61 11.20
N VAL A 155 7.07 -19.55 12.14
CA VAL A 155 8.38 -19.89 12.70
C VAL A 155 9.15 -20.82 11.77
N ASP A 156 8.46 -21.61 10.94
CA ASP A 156 9.07 -22.47 9.92
C ASP A 156 9.46 -21.65 8.66
N PRO A 157 10.76 -21.53 8.32
CA PRO A 157 11.20 -20.82 7.12
C PRO A 157 10.61 -21.36 5.81
N ASN A 158 10.30 -22.66 5.73
CA ASN A 158 9.71 -23.25 4.53
C ASN A 158 8.25 -22.84 4.37
N ALA A 159 7.50 -22.85 5.47
CA ALA A 159 6.12 -22.41 5.50
C ALA A 159 6.02 -20.90 5.20
N MET A 160 6.95 -20.10 5.76
CA MET A 160 7.10 -18.68 5.47
C MET A 160 7.38 -18.40 3.99
N LYS A 161 8.28 -19.18 3.37
CA LYS A 161 8.56 -19.08 1.93
C LYS A 161 7.32 -19.42 1.10
N LEU A 162 6.64 -20.54 1.41
CA LEU A 162 5.43 -20.94 0.70
C LEU A 162 4.34 -19.86 0.79
N LEU A 163 4.17 -19.26 1.96
CA LEU A 163 3.25 -18.15 2.16
C LEU A 163 3.65 -16.95 1.30
N THR A 164 4.93 -16.57 1.34
CA THR A 164 5.49 -15.46 0.55
C THR A 164 5.24 -15.67 -0.94
N ASP A 165 5.51 -16.88 -1.46
CA ASP A 165 5.31 -17.22 -2.86
C ASP A 165 3.82 -17.10 -3.27
N LYS A 166 2.89 -17.42 -2.35
CA LYS A 166 1.43 -17.29 -2.59
C LYS A 166 0.91 -15.87 -2.51
N ILE A 167 1.42 -15.05 -1.58
CA ILE A 167 0.92 -13.67 -1.40
C ILE A 167 1.58 -12.69 -2.36
N THR A 168 2.81 -12.95 -2.82
CA THR A 168 3.58 -12.03 -3.67
C THR A 168 2.80 -11.55 -4.90
N PRO A 169 2.06 -12.40 -5.64
CA PRO A 169 1.28 -11.94 -6.78
C PRO A 169 0.17 -10.94 -6.41
N LEU A 170 -0.32 -10.97 -5.17
CA LEU A 170 -1.36 -10.07 -4.65
C LEU A 170 -0.80 -8.76 -4.09
N VAL A 171 0.52 -8.68 -3.90
CA VAL A 171 1.18 -7.49 -3.34
C VAL A 171 1.44 -6.49 -4.48
N PRO A 172 1.00 -5.22 -4.34
CA PRO A 172 1.28 -4.21 -5.35
C PRO A 172 2.80 -3.94 -5.46
N PRO A 173 3.33 -3.65 -6.65
CA PRO A 173 4.77 -3.50 -6.87
C PRO A 173 5.38 -2.28 -6.14
N LYS A 174 4.54 -1.31 -5.76
CA LYS A 174 4.92 -0.11 -5.00
C LYS A 174 3.82 0.19 -3.98
N SER A 175 4.20 0.75 -2.84
CA SER A 175 3.21 1.28 -1.90
C SER A 175 2.49 2.50 -2.48
N ILE A 176 1.32 2.83 -1.93
CA ILE A 176 0.54 4.01 -2.33
C ILE A 176 1.38 5.28 -2.21
N THR A 177 2.11 5.43 -1.09
CA THR A 177 2.98 6.59 -0.84
C THR A 177 4.04 6.76 -1.93
N MET A 178 4.69 5.66 -2.33
CA MET A 178 5.73 5.69 -3.36
C MET A 178 5.15 5.96 -4.75
N GLU A 179 3.98 5.39 -5.08
CA GLU A 179 3.32 5.66 -6.35
C GLU A 179 2.91 7.14 -6.48
N LEU A 180 2.35 7.73 -5.43
CA LEU A 180 1.98 9.15 -5.43
C LEU A 180 3.20 10.07 -5.54
N PHE A 181 4.32 9.69 -4.92
CA PHE A 181 5.59 10.41 -5.06
C PHE A 181 6.15 10.32 -6.48
N ASP A 182 6.19 9.11 -7.07
CA ASP A 182 6.71 8.90 -8.42
C ASP A 182 5.90 9.65 -9.49
N ARG A 183 4.59 9.85 -9.24
CA ARG A 183 3.70 10.65 -10.09
C ARG A 183 3.77 12.15 -9.82
N GLY A 184 4.58 12.60 -8.87
CA GLY A 184 4.72 14.01 -8.49
C GLY A 184 3.53 14.59 -7.72
N VAL A 185 2.61 13.75 -7.25
CA VAL A 185 1.46 14.17 -6.43
C VAL A 185 1.92 14.48 -4.99
N LEU A 186 2.84 13.67 -4.46
CA LEU A 186 3.52 13.97 -3.21
C LEU A 186 4.92 14.52 -3.48
N SER A 187 5.27 15.58 -2.75
CA SER A 187 6.65 16.00 -2.59
C SER A 187 7.44 15.00 -1.74
N ARG A 188 8.77 15.08 -1.78
CA ARG A 188 9.65 14.27 -0.95
C ARG A 188 9.31 14.39 0.55
N ILE A 189 9.09 15.61 1.04
CA ILE A 189 8.77 15.87 2.45
C ILE A 189 7.44 15.20 2.84
N GLN A 190 6.43 15.29 1.97
CA GLN A 190 5.13 14.65 2.20
C GLN A 190 5.23 13.13 2.27
N LYS A 191 5.95 12.55 1.31
CA LYS A 191 6.25 11.12 1.28
C LYS A 191 7.00 10.68 2.55
N ASP A 192 8.06 11.39 2.94
CA ASP A 192 8.86 11.07 4.12
C ASP A 192 8.03 11.18 5.42
N PHE A 193 7.14 12.18 5.56
CA PHE A 193 6.19 12.25 6.69
C PHE A 193 5.22 11.08 6.70
N ASN A 194 4.69 10.69 5.54
CA ASN A 194 3.74 9.58 5.47
C ASN A 194 4.38 8.28 5.96
N LEU A 195 5.61 8.01 5.52
CA LEU A 195 6.39 6.85 5.94
C LEU A 195 6.68 6.87 7.46
N GLU A 196 6.99 8.04 8.03
CA GLU A 196 7.25 8.14 9.48
C GLU A 196 5.97 7.91 10.30
N ILE A 197 4.81 8.38 9.84
CA ILE A 197 3.50 8.11 10.46
C ILE A 197 3.18 6.61 10.45
N MET A 198 3.39 5.94 9.32
CA MET A 198 3.19 4.49 9.22
C MET A 198 4.13 3.72 10.16
N LYS A 199 5.41 4.13 10.22
CA LYS A 199 6.42 3.53 11.07
C LYS A 199 6.10 3.70 12.55
N ASP A 200 5.63 4.88 12.97
CA ASP A 200 5.16 5.13 14.33
C ASP A 200 4.05 4.14 14.71
N TYR A 201 3.05 3.97 13.84
CA TYR A 201 1.98 3.00 14.05
C TYR A 201 2.49 1.56 14.15
N GLN A 202 3.35 1.12 13.22
CA GLN A 202 3.91 -0.23 13.22
C GLN A 202 4.74 -0.51 14.48
N ASN A 203 5.52 0.46 14.97
CA ASN A 203 6.28 0.33 16.21
C ASN A 203 5.35 0.15 17.42
N LEU A 204 4.28 0.94 17.50
CA LEU A 204 3.30 0.85 18.58
C LEU A 204 2.52 -0.47 18.52
N MET A 205 2.17 -0.93 17.32
CA MET A 205 1.55 -2.24 17.11
C MET A 205 2.48 -3.38 17.54
N MET A 206 3.77 -3.34 17.18
CA MET A 206 4.75 -4.33 17.63
C MET A 206 4.88 -4.35 19.17
N GLN A 207 4.89 -3.18 19.81
CA GLN A 207 4.94 -3.08 21.27
C GLN A 207 3.69 -3.67 21.92
N GLU A 208 2.50 -3.38 21.38
CA GLU A 208 1.26 -3.96 21.87
C GLU A 208 1.26 -5.49 21.71
N LEU A 209 1.55 -6.00 20.52
CA LEU A 209 1.55 -7.44 20.25
C LEU A 209 2.58 -8.18 21.11
N SER A 210 3.76 -7.59 21.32
CA SER A 210 4.77 -8.12 22.25
C SER A 210 4.26 -8.16 23.70
N LYS A 211 3.53 -7.12 24.13
CA LYS A 211 2.94 -7.06 25.47
C LYS A 211 1.81 -8.07 25.65
N VAL A 212 0.97 -8.28 24.62
CA VAL A 212 -0.20 -9.16 24.68
C VAL A 212 0.17 -10.63 24.54
N TYR A 213 1.07 -10.95 23.61
CA TYR A 213 1.39 -12.32 23.22
C TYR A 213 2.76 -12.83 23.73
N GLY A 214 3.53 -11.99 24.44
CA GLY A 214 4.83 -12.37 24.98
C GLY A 214 5.79 -12.84 23.88
N ASP A 215 6.31 -14.05 24.03
CA ASP A 215 7.27 -14.65 23.09
C ASP A 215 6.68 -14.83 21.67
N ALA A 216 5.36 -14.94 21.53
CA ALA A 216 4.68 -15.03 20.24
C ALA A 216 4.41 -13.66 19.59
N GLY A 217 4.76 -12.54 20.26
CA GLY A 217 4.47 -11.19 19.77
C GLY A 217 5.10 -10.86 18.43
N LEU A 218 6.31 -11.37 18.15
CA LEU A 218 6.96 -11.19 16.85
C LEU A 218 6.20 -11.93 15.73
N THR A 219 5.72 -13.15 16.01
CA THR A 219 4.91 -13.94 15.07
C THR A 219 3.60 -13.23 14.73
N GLU A 220 2.89 -12.72 15.73
CA GLU A 220 1.66 -11.96 15.50
C GLU A 220 1.92 -10.64 14.76
N PHE A 221 3.05 -9.98 15.01
CA PHE A 221 3.46 -8.81 14.26
C PHE A 221 3.76 -9.14 12.78
N MET A 222 4.42 -10.26 12.51
CA MET A 222 4.64 -10.72 11.13
C MET A 222 3.33 -11.03 10.41
N LYS A 223 2.36 -11.68 11.08
CA LYS A 223 1.00 -11.89 10.52
C LYS A 223 0.34 -10.57 10.17
N PHE A 224 0.41 -9.59 11.07
CA PHE A 224 -0.11 -8.23 10.83
C PHE A 224 0.53 -7.59 9.59
N ILE A 225 1.86 -7.63 9.45
CA ILE A 225 2.55 -7.06 8.28
C ILE A 225 2.15 -7.78 6.99
N MET A 226 1.97 -9.10 7.02
CA MET A 226 1.53 -9.87 5.86
C MET A 226 0.09 -9.57 5.48
N ASP A 227 -0.82 -9.48 6.45
CA ASP A 227 -2.21 -9.10 6.21
C ASP A 227 -2.31 -7.70 5.60
N GLU A 228 -1.54 -6.73 6.13
CA GLU A 228 -1.46 -5.38 5.56
C GLU A 228 -0.93 -5.40 4.11
N SER A 229 0.00 -6.30 3.77
CA SER A 229 0.58 -6.36 2.42
C SER A 229 -0.41 -6.82 1.33
N VAL A 230 -1.39 -7.65 1.70
CA VAL A 230 -2.43 -8.17 0.78
C VAL A 230 -3.76 -7.46 0.94
N LYS A 231 -3.84 -6.48 1.84
CA LYS A 231 -5.08 -5.78 2.18
C LYS A 231 -5.74 -5.08 0.98
N GLU A 232 -4.93 -4.48 0.11
CA GLU A 232 -5.44 -3.85 -1.12
C GLU A 232 -6.12 -4.87 -2.05
N ALA A 233 -5.58 -6.09 -2.16
CA ALA A 233 -6.18 -7.15 -2.94
C ALA A 233 -7.50 -7.64 -2.32
N ARG A 234 -7.56 -7.78 -1.00
CA ARG A 234 -8.81 -8.13 -0.28
C ARG A 234 -9.89 -7.07 -0.48
N ILE A 235 -9.53 -5.79 -0.32
CA ILE A 235 -10.45 -4.65 -0.56
C ILE A 235 -10.91 -4.62 -2.02
N ALA A 236 -10.04 -4.92 -2.97
CA ALA A 236 -10.41 -5.00 -4.39
C ALA A 236 -11.40 -6.14 -4.66
N LEU A 237 -11.15 -7.35 -4.11
CA LEU A 237 -12.07 -8.48 -4.22
C LEU A 237 -13.44 -8.15 -3.63
N ASP A 238 -13.47 -7.72 -2.36
CA ASP A 238 -14.70 -7.36 -1.65
C ASP A 238 -15.44 -6.22 -2.36
N GLY A 239 -14.69 -5.27 -2.93
CA GLY A 239 -15.23 -4.19 -3.74
C GLY A 239 -15.95 -4.67 -4.99
N MET A 240 -15.38 -5.62 -5.74
CA MET A 240 -16.02 -6.23 -6.91
C MET A 240 -17.24 -7.07 -6.53
N LEU A 241 -17.15 -7.83 -5.44
CA LEU A 241 -18.26 -8.65 -4.94
C LEU A 241 -19.44 -7.77 -4.54
N MET A 242 -19.18 -6.71 -3.80
CA MET A 242 -20.23 -5.77 -3.41
C MET A 242 -20.80 -5.02 -4.62
N GLU A 243 -19.96 -4.61 -5.57
CA GLU A 243 -20.44 -3.98 -6.81
C GLU A 243 -21.41 -4.86 -7.59
N SER A 244 -21.14 -6.17 -7.63
CA SER A 244 -22.03 -7.11 -8.31
C SER A 244 -23.46 -7.11 -7.74
N THR A 245 -23.66 -6.74 -6.47
CA THR A 245 -24.97 -6.84 -5.80
C THR A 245 -26.04 -5.89 -6.35
N TRP A 246 -25.68 -4.74 -6.93
CA TRP A 246 -26.65 -3.81 -7.53
C TRP A 246 -26.73 -3.93 -9.06
N ARG A 247 -25.90 -4.78 -9.69
CA ARG A 247 -25.93 -5.08 -11.14
C ARG A 247 -25.95 -6.58 -11.42
N MET A 248 -26.45 -7.36 -10.47
CA MET A 248 -26.30 -8.81 -10.46
C MET A 248 -26.79 -9.43 -11.76
N ASP A 249 -27.94 -9.00 -12.28
CA ASP A 249 -28.51 -9.55 -13.51
C ASP A 249 -27.63 -9.26 -14.75
N GLU A 250 -27.05 -8.06 -14.85
CA GLU A 250 -26.12 -7.69 -15.91
C GLU A 250 -24.81 -8.49 -15.83
N VAL A 251 -24.26 -8.63 -14.62
CA VAL A 251 -23.03 -9.39 -14.36
C VAL A 251 -23.21 -10.86 -14.71
N LEU A 252 -24.31 -11.49 -14.26
CA LEU A 252 -24.59 -12.90 -14.56
C LEU A 252 -24.83 -13.14 -16.05
N ALA A 253 -25.56 -12.25 -16.72
CA ALA A 253 -25.77 -12.33 -18.16
C ALA A 253 -24.45 -12.22 -18.93
N LYS A 254 -23.57 -11.29 -18.51
CA LYS A 254 -22.26 -11.06 -19.12
C LYS A 254 -21.27 -12.19 -18.84
N ALA A 255 -21.30 -12.78 -17.65
CA ALA A 255 -20.46 -13.91 -17.26
C ALA A 255 -20.87 -15.24 -17.95
N ALA A 256 -22.00 -15.25 -18.67
CA ALA A 256 -22.59 -16.44 -19.28
C ALA A 256 -22.83 -17.59 -18.26
N LEU A 257 -23.20 -17.25 -17.02
CA LEU A 257 -23.49 -18.20 -15.95
C LEU A 257 -25.00 -18.47 -15.90
N SER A 258 -25.45 -19.45 -16.69
CA SER A 258 -26.88 -19.82 -16.77
C SER A 258 -27.27 -21.04 -15.94
N ASP A 259 -26.31 -21.92 -15.62
CA ASP A 259 -26.55 -23.21 -14.94
C ASP A 259 -25.47 -23.47 -13.88
N VAL A 260 -25.44 -22.62 -12.85
CA VAL A 260 -24.53 -22.78 -11.70
C VAL A 260 -25.30 -22.92 -10.39
N PRO A 261 -24.83 -23.74 -9.44
CA PRO A 261 -25.49 -23.89 -8.14
C PRO A 261 -25.66 -22.54 -7.43
N GLY A 262 -26.86 -22.28 -6.88
CA GLY A 262 -27.15 -21.06 -6.13
C GLY A 262 -27.35 -19.80 -6.99
N LEU A 263 -27.56 -19.93 -8.31
CA LEU A 263 -27.78 -18.79 -9.20
C LEU A 263 -29.03 -17.96 -8.82
N ASP A 264 -30.10 -18.58 -8.37
CA ASP A 264 -31.28 -17.83 -7.91
C ASP A 264 -31.05 -17.17 -6.54
N GLU A 265 -30.23 -17.80 -5.69
CA GLU A 265 -29.85 -17.24 -4.39
C GLU A 265 -28.94 -16.01 -4.56
N ILE A 266 -27.98 -16.05 -5.50
CA ILE A 266 -27.10 -14.91 -5.79
C ILE A 266 -27.90 -13.79 -6.47
N ARG A 267 -28.83 -14.14 -7.37
CA ARG A 267 -29.81 -13.18 -7.91
C ARG A 267 -30.73 -12.61 -6.86
N ALA A 268 -30.98 -13.27 -5.73
CA ALA A 268 -31.80 -12.69 -4.66
C ALA A 268 -31.01 -11.68 -3.80
N ILE A 269 -29.68 -11.61 -3.92
CA ILE A 269 -28.87 -10.62 -3.23
C ILE A 269 -29.09 -9.28 -3.92
N ARG A 270 -29.58 -8.32 -3.14
CA ARG A 270 -29.80 -6.94 -3.56
C ARG A 270 -29.00 -6.07 -2.61
N GLY A 271 -28.06 -5.33 -3.16
CA GLY A 271 -27.32 -4.32 -2.42
C GLY A 271 -27.45 -2.95 -3.08
N SER A 272 -26.85 -1.97 -2.43
CA SER A 272 -26.79 -0.59 -2.87
C SER A 272 -25.47 0.04 -2.47
N ALA A 273 -25.04 1.06 -3.21
CA ALA A 273 -23.91 1.90 -2.82
C ALA A 273 -24.14 2.64 -1.48
N ALA A 274 -25.40 2.73 -1.02
CA ALA A 274 -25.79 3.33 0.25
C ALA A 274 -25.85 2.33 1.44
N ASP A 275 -25.59 1.04 1.21
CA ASP A 275 -25.65 0.02 2.26
C ASP A 275 -24.63 0.31 3.37
N THR A 276 -24.96 -0.08 4.60
CA THR A 276 -24.04 0.02 5.75
C THR A 276 -22.85 -0.92 5.58
N THR A 277 -21.77 -0.71 6.34
CA THR A 277 -20.59 -1.59 6.32
C THR A 277 -20.97 -3.03 6.70
N GLU A 278 -21.88 -3.18 7.66
CA GLU A 278 -22.39 -4.46 8.14
C GLU A 278 -23.21 -5.20 7.06
N ASP A 279 -24.10 -4.48 6.36
CA ASP A 279 -24.91 -5.06 5.27
C ASP A 279 -24.03 -5.49 4.10
N ARG A 280 -23.03 -4.67 3.75
CA ARG A 280 -22.04 -5.02 2.70
C ARG A 280 -21.28 -6.29 3.06
N ALA A 281 -20.78 -6.37 4.29
CA ALA A 281 -20.06 -7.55 4.76
C ALA A 281 -20.95 -8.81 4.73
N ALA A 282 -22.21 -8.70 5.14
CA ALA A 282 -23.17 -9.79 5.09
C ALA A 282 -23.45 -10.27 3.65
N ASN A 283 -23.64 -9.32 2.71
CA ASN A 283 -23.85 -9.63 1.30
C ASN A 283 -22.62 -10.30 0.67
N ILE A 284 -21.42 -9.77 0.92
CA ILE A 284 -20.16 -10.36 0.46
C ILE A 284 -20.01 -11.80 0.98
N ALA A 285 -20.24 -12.01 2.27
CA ALA A 285 -20.14 -13.34 2.88
C ALA A 285 -21.14 -14.33 2.25
N LYS A 286 -22.36 -13.88 1.95
CA LYS A 286 -23.36 -14.71 1.27
C LYS A 286 -22.93 -15.08 -0.15
N ILE A 287 -22.38 -14.14 -0.93
CA ILE A 287 -21.82 -14.44 -2.26
C ILE A 287 -20.70 -15.48 -2.15
N LYS A 288 -19.73 -15.27 -1.24
CA LYS A 288 -18.61 -16.20 -1.03
C LYS A 288 -19.09 -17.60 -0.64
N GLN A 289 -20.16 -17.71 0.15
CA GLN A 289 -20.77 -18.99 0.50
C GLN A 289 -21.40 -19.68 -0.73
N ILE A 290 -22.13 -18.94 -1.57
CA ILE A 290 -22.72 -19.47 -2.82
C ILE A 290 -21.64 -19.88 -3.83
N TRP A 291 -20.51 -19.18 -3.84
CA TRP A 291 -19.35 -19.50 -4.68
C TRP A 291 -18.64 -20.79 -4.28
N LYS A 292 -18.79 -21.31 -3.06
CA LYS A 292 -18.07 -22.53 -2.63
C LYS A 292 -18.15 -23.69 -3.64
N PRO A 293 -19.33 -24.08 -4.15
CA PRO A 293 -19.46 -25.12 -5.18
C PRO A 293 -19.02 -24.70 -6.59
N TRP A 294 -18.76 -23.41 -6.85
CA TRP A 294 -18.36 -22.96 -8.19
C TRP A 294 -16.92 -23.36 -8.49
N SER A 295 -16.67 -23.69 -9.75
CA SER A 295 -15.32 -23.85 -10.30
C SER A 295 -14.54 -22.52 -10.25
N PHE A 296 -13.23 -22.62 -10.38
CA PHE A 296 -12.36 -21.46 -10.43
C PHE A 296 -12.71 -20.54 -11.61
N GLU A 297 -12.93 -21.13 -12.78
CA GLU A 297 -13.24 -20.44 -14.02
C GLU A 297 -14.57 -19.68 -13.93
N GLN A 298 -15.57 -20.23 -13.25
CA GLN A 298 -16.85 -19.56 -13.01
C GLN A 298 -16.70 -18.32 -12.12
N LYS A 299 -15.90 -18.41 -11.05
CA LYS A 299 -15.64 -17.27 -10.16
C LYS A 299 -14.85 -16.18 -10.90
N GLN A 300 -13.87 -16.57 -11.69
CA GLN A 300 -13.07 -15.64 -12.49
C GLN A 300 -13.91 -14.95 -13.58
N ALA A 301 -14.76 -15.71 -14.28
CA ALA A 301 -15.70 -15.17 -15.26
C ALA A 301 -16.69 -14.18 -14.64
N PHE A 302 -17.19 -14.48 -13.43
CA PHE A 302 -18.04 -13.56 -12.69
C PHE A 302 -17.33 -12.24 -12.39
N LEU A 303 -16.10 -12.27 -11.85
CA LEU A 303 -15.36 -11.03 -11.53
C LEU A 303 -14.99 -10.22 -12.78
N ARG A 304 -14.61 -10.88 -13.87
CA ARG A 304 -14.40 -10.20 -15.17
C ARG A 304 -15.68 -9.54 -15.67
N ALA A 305 -16.82 -10.19 -15.51
CA ALA A 305 -18.11 -9.59 -15.86
C ALA A 305 -18.47 -8.38 -15.00
N VAL A 306 -18.09 -8.36 -13.71
CA VAL A 306 -18.25 -7.15 -12.86
C VAL A 306 -17.50 -5.98 -13.50
N GLU A 307 -16.23 -6.17 -13.84
CA GLU A 307 -15.43 -5.13 -14.47
C GLU A 307 -16.00 -4.72 -15.84
N GLU A 308 -16.27 -5.67 -16.72
CA GLU A 308 -16.71 -5.41 -18.10
C GLU A 308 -18.10 -4.78 -18.21
N THR A 309 -18.92 -4.89 -17.16
CA THR A 309 -20.21 -4.19 -17.14
C THR A 309 -20.04 -2.72 -16.80
N ARG A 310 -18.93 -2.25 -16.25
CA ARG A 310 -18.74 -0.83 -15.88
C ARG A 310 -18.82 0.11 -17.08
N GLN A 311 -19.46 1.26 -16.87
CA GLN A 311 -19.45 2.35 -17.84
C GLN A 311 -18.06 3.02 -17.89
N ASP A 312 -17.44 3.21 -16.73
CA ASP A 312 -16.07 3.69 -16.60
C ASP A 312 -15.27 2.68 -15.77
N PRO A 313 -14.27 1.99 -16.35
CA PRO A 313 -13.47 0.99 -15.64
C PRO A 313 -12.62 1.61 -14.51
N HIS A 314 -12.36 2.91 -14.55
CA HIS A 314 -11.53 3.61 -13.57
C HIS A 314 -12.31 4.24 -12.43
N VAL A 315 -13.63 4.30 -12.50
CA VAL A 315 -14.46 4.83 -11.41
C VAL A 315 -15.00 3.65 -10.61
N PRO A 316 -14.41 3.34 -9.44
CA PRO A 316 -14.97 2.31 -8.61
C PRO A 316 -16.34 2.78 -8.10
N PRO A 317 -17.38 1.96 -8.23
CA PRO A 317 -18.73 2.37 -7.87
C PRO A 317 -19.00 2.31 -6.37
N ILE A 318 -18.14 1.62 -5.61
CA ILE A 318 -17.98 1.91 -4.19
C ILE A 318 -16.97 3.05 -4.11
N PRO A 319 -17.37 4.29 -3.77
CA PRO A 319 -16.41 5.34 -3.49
C PRO A 319 -15.42 4.77 -2.49
N MET A 320 -14.12 4.95 -2.75
CA MET A 320 -13.13 4.59 -1.74
C MET A 320 -13.57 5.27 -0.44
N LEU A 321 -13.74 4.46 0.61
CA LEU A 321 -14.30 4.85 1.92
C LEU A 321 -13.91 6.29 2.22
N GLU A 322 -14.91 7.11 2.55
CA GLU A 322 -14.77 8.56 2.74
C GLU A 322 -13.41 8.89 3.36
N ALA A 323 -12.52 9.42 2.53
CA ALA A 323 -11.21 9.85 2.98
C ALA A 323 -11.32 11.06 3.93
N THR A 324 -12.53 11.59 4.14
CA THR A 324 -12.88 12.60 5.12
C THR A 324 -12.82 12.00 6.53
N PRO A 325 -11.85 12.40 7.36
CA PRO A 325 -11.85 12.05 8.77
C PRO A 325 -13.07 12.70 9.43
N GLU A 326 -13.89 11.94 10.15
CA GLU A 326 -14.73 12.52 11.18
C GLU A 326 -13.84 13.33 12.14
N GLY A 327 -14.05 14.64 12.19
CA GLY A 327 -13.28 15.56 13.05
C GLY A 327 -12.05 16.22 12.42
N SER A 328 -11.86 16.19 11.09
CA SER A 328 -10.90 17.09 10.41
C SER A 328 -11.46 18.49 10.15
N GLU A 329 -12.29 19.00 11.05
CA GLU A 329 -12.61 20.42 11.05
C GLU A 329 -11.29 21.19 11.16
N ASP A 330 -11.10 22.07 10.18
CA ASP A 330 -9.90 22.79 9.78
C ASP A 330 -9.19 23.51 10.95
N ARG A 331 -8.48 22.78 11.81
CA ARG A 331 -7.65 23.37 12.88
C ARG A 331 -6.43 24.12 12.34
N THR A 332 -6.14 23.98 11.05
CA THR A 332 -5.16 24.80 10.33
C THR A 332 -5.53 26.29 10.29
N GLY A 333 -6.81 26.65 10.50
CA GLY A 333 -7.24 28.03 10.68
C GLY A 333 -6.81 28.69 12.00
N SER A 334 -6.36 27.91 13.00
CA SER A 334 -5.96 28.43 14.33
C SER A 334 -4.46 28.28 14.64
N MET A 335 -3.67 27.64 13.77
CA MET A 335 -2.22 27.81 13.76
C MET A 335 -1.85 29.00 12.86
N GLN A 336 -2.38 30.18 13.18
CA GLN A 336 -1.64 31.40 12.85
C GLN A 336 -0.30 31.27 13.56
N ILE A 337 0.70 31.00 12.74
CA ILE A 337 2.10 31.09 13.05
C ILE A 337 2.31 32.35 13.89
N GLU A 338 2.47 32.20 15.21
CA GLU A 338 3.18 33.13 16.07
C GLU A 338 4.65 33.16 15.61
N MET A 339 4.88 33.66 14.40
CA MET A 339 6.18 34.04 13.92
C MET A 339 6.49 35.31 14.71
N ASN A 340 7.24 35.12 15.79
CA ASN A 340 8.14 36.10 16.36
C ASN A 340 7.69 37.56 16.15
N ARG A 341 6.82 38.06 17.02
CA ARG A 341 6.93 39.46 17.40
C ARG A 341 8.30 39.63 18.04
N VAL A 342 9.29 39.96 17.22
CA VAL A 342 10.58 40.48 17.67
C VAL A 342 10.25 41.60 18.66
N PRO A 343 10.68 41.53 19.92
CA PRO A 343 10.47 42.63 20.85
C PRO A 343 11.17 43.85 20.25
N THR A 344 10.39 44.82 19.80
CA THR A 344 10.89 46.12 19.40
C THR A 344 11.62 46.69 20.62
N ARG A 345 12.95 46.76 20.53
CA ARG A 345 13.79 47.43 21.53
C ARG A 345 13.22 48.83 21.73
N LYS A 346 12.68 49.08 22.92
CA LYS A 346 12.33 50.41 23.41
C LYS A 346 13.60 51.27 23.29
N PRO A 347 13.56 52.40 22.57
CA PRO A 347 14.74 53.26 22.47
C PRO A 347 15.13 53.74 23.88
N PRO A 348 16.43 53.86 24.17
CA PRO A 348 16.89 54.38 25.46
C PRO A 348 16.36 55.81 25.61
N GLY A 349 15.50 56.01 26.62
CA GLY A 349 15.02 57.32 27.00
C GLY A 349 16.21 58.19 27.39
N GLY A 350 16.43 59.24 26.60
CA GLY A 350 17.40 60.27 26.89
C GLY A 350 17.07 60.93 28.22
N ALA A 351 18.06 60.94 29.11
CA ALA A 351 18.06 61.79 30.28
C ALA A 351 18.21 63.25 29.83
N GLY A 352 17.09 63.94 29.66
CA GLY A 352 17.03 65.40 29.62
C GLY A 352 16.82 65.90 31.04
N GLY A 353 17.89 66.34 31.69
CA GLY A 353 17.81 67.11 32.91
C GLY A 353 17.28 68.53 32.63
N ASN A 354 16.61 69.11 33.61
CA ASN A 354 16.69 70.54 33.87
C ASN A 354 16.49 70.76 35.37
N GLY A 355 17.51 71.35 35.99
CA GLY A 355 17.39 71.95 37.32
C GLY A 355 17.06 73.44 37.22
N GLY A 356 16.95 74.08 38.38
CA GLY A 356 16.86 75.53 38.53
C GLY A 356 15.49 76.00 38.96
#